data_AF-A0A536VEY3-F1
#
_entry.id   AF-A0A536VEY3-F1
#
_cell.length_a   1.000
_cell.length_b   1.000
_cell.length_c   1.000
_cell.angle_alpha   90.00
_cell.angle_beta   90.00
_cell.angle_gamma   90.00
#
_symmetry.space_group_name_H-M   'P 1'
#
loop_
_entity.id
_entity.type
_entity.pdbx_description
1 polymer ?
#
loop_
_entity_poly.entity_id
_entity_poly.type
_entity_poly.pdbx_seq_one_letter_code
_entity_poly.pdbx_strand_id
1 'polypeptide(L)'
;MELNTEEQAILRGEQGVAAQEALAYQVKVGEFFEAQRFVPITNAHMMGDIEVLGDSGLNYLKCMAEKRGHCRVPATTNARCFDFDYVDYLGQDRGEAQQEKKVTQFLRDMNVMTTD
;
A
#
# COMPACT_ATOMS: atom_id res chain seq x y z
N MET A 1 -19.44 -7.31 11.68
CA MET A 1 -18.07 -6.97 12.13
C MET A 1 -18.11 -6.35 13.52
N GLU A 2 -17.56 -7.04 14.51
CA GLU A 2 -17.28 -6.56 15.87
C GLU A 2 -15.95 -5.80 15.85
N LEU A 3 -16.01 -4.48 16.04
CA LEU A 3 -14.83 -3.61 16.02
C LEU A 3 -14.36 -3.26 17.43
N ASN A 4 -13.05 -3.34 17.67
CA ASN A 4 -12.43 -2.98 18.94
C ASN A 4 -12.29 -1.44 19.09
N THR A 5 -11.84 -0.99 20.26
CA THR A 5 -11.70 0.44 20.58
C THR A 5 -10.76 1.19 19.62
N GLU A 6 -9.67 0.55 19.20
CA GLU A 6 -8.68 1.13 18.28
C GLU A 6 -9.24 1.29 16.87
N GLU A 7 -9.92 0.25 16.36
CA GLU A 7 -10.59 0.26 15.06
C GLU A 7 -11.68 1.33 15.00
N GLN A 8 -12.49 1.46 16.07
CA GLN A 8 -13.48 2.52 16.16
C GLN A 8 -12.83 3.92 16.20
N ALA A 9 -11.70 4.08 16.89
CA ALA A 9 -10.96 5.35 16.93
C ALA A 9 -10.41 5.72 15.53
N ILE A 10 -9.89 4.76 14.78
CA ILE A 10 -9.46 4.96 13.39
C ILE A 10 -10.65 5.40 12.53
N LEU A 11 -11.81 4.73 12.65
CA LEU A 11 -13.02 5.11 11.90
C LEU A 11 -13.56 6.49 12.27
N ARG A 12 -13.31 6.99 13.48
CA ARG A 12 -13.61 8.38 13.88
C ARG A 12 -12.60 9.40 13.35
N GLY A 13 -11.53 8.95 12.67
CA GLY A 13 -10.51 9.81 12.08
C GLY A 13 -9.38 10.20 13.05
N GLU A 14 -9.31 9.61 14.24
CA GLU A 14 -8.31 9.95 15.26
C GLU A 14 -6.87 9.60 14.83
N GLN A 15 -6.72 8.75 13.80
CA GLN A 15 -5.44 8.32 13.24
C GLN A 15 -5.20 8.87 11.82
N GLY A 16 -5.94 9.91 11.43
CA GLY A 16 -5.83 10.55 10.13
C GLY A 16 -6.66 9.89 9.02
N VAL A 17 -6.88 10.65 7.95
CA VAL A 17 -7.84 10.30 6.88
C VAL A 17 -7.41 9.05 6.10
N ALA A 18 -6.11 8.86 5.85
CA ALA A 18 -5.62 7.67 5.16
C ALA A 18 -5.94 6.38 5.92
N ALA A 19 -5.70 6.35 7.24
CA ALA A 19 -6.01 5.20 8.08
C ALA A 19 -7.53 4.95 8.16
N GLN A 20 -8.31 6.03 8.29
CA GLN A 20 -9.77 5.96 8.29
C GLN A 20 -10.32 5.31 7.01
N GLU A 21 -9.87 5.77 5.85
CA GLU A 21 -10.29 5.22 4.55
C GLU A 21 -9.85 3.76 4.36
N ALA A 22 -8.60 3.44 4.72
CA ALA A 22 -8.08 2.08 4.65
C ALA A 22 -8.89 1.10 5.52
N LEU A 23 -9.17 1.47 6.77
CA LEU A 23 -9.94 0.63 7.67
C LEU A 23 -11.41 0.53 7.23
N ALA A 24 -12.01 1.63 6.77
CA ALA A 24 -13.37 1.61 6.24
C ALA A 24 -13.50 0.67 5.03
N TYR A 25 -12.48 0.61 4.17
CA TYR A 25 -12.43 -0.36 3.07
C TYR A 25 -12.31 -1.80 3.59
N GLN A 26 -11.39 -2.05 4.53
CA GLN A 26 -11.24 -3.37 5.16
C GLN A 26 -12.53 -3.85 5.83
N VAL A 27 -13.29 -2.94 6.46
CA VAL A 27 -14.58 -3.28 7.09
C VAL A 27 -15.58 -3.77 6.05
N LYS A 28 -15.69 -3.08 4.90
CA LYS A 28 -16.55 -3.54 3.80
C LYS A 28 -16.16 -4.92 3.27
N VAL A 29 -14.85 -5.21 3.19
CA VAL A 29 -14.36 -6.55 2.83
C VAL A 29 -14.77 -7.57 3.89
N GLY A 30 -14.59 -7.26 5.17
CA GLY A 30 -14.99 -8.13 6.27
C GLY A 30 -16.51 -8.41 6.27
N GLU A 31 -17.33 -7.38 6.09
CA GLU A 31 -18.79 -7.51 5.97
C GLU A 31 -19.20 -8.37 4.79
N PHE A 32 -18.57 -8.19 3.62
CA PHE A 32 -18.83 -9.02 2.44
C PHE A 32 -18.58 -10.51 2.70
N PHE A 33 -17.54 -10.84 3.49
CA PHE A 33 -17.23 -12.23 3.86
C PHE A 33 -17.92 -12.69 5.15
N GLU A 34 -18.85 -11.90 5.70
CA GLU A 34 -19.52 -12.17 7.00
C GLU A 34 -18.51 -12.41 8.15
N ALA A 35 -17.34 -11.78 8.07
CA ALA A 35 -16.32 -11.90 9.10
C ALA A 35 -16.85 -11.37 10.45
N GLN A 36 -16.52 -12.09 11.52
CA GLN A 36 -16.93 -11.68 12.85
C GLN A 36 -16.12 -10.48 13.32
N ARG A 37 -14.79 -10.51 13.17
CA ARG A 37 -13.84 -9.50 13.68
C ARG A 37 -12.56 -9.48 12.86
N PHE A 38 -11.76 -8.43 12.99
CA PHE A 38 -10.38 -8.44 12.52
C PHE A 38 -9.46 -9.23 13.47
N VAL A 39 -8.32 -9.66 12.93
CA VAL A 39 -7.23 -10.27 13.70
C VAL A 39 -6.02 -9.36 13.58
N PRO A 40 -5.43 -8.89 14.69
CA PRO A 40 -4.26 -8.04 14.64
C PRO A 40 -3.05 -8.81 14.10
N ILE A 41 -2.27 -8.14 13.24
CA ILE A 41 -1.00 -8.64 12.71
C ILE A 41 0.15 -7.82 13.30
N THR A 42 1.35 -8.40 13.32
CA THR A 42 2.57 -7.72 13.78
C THR A 42 3.48 -7.28 12.64
N ASN A 43 3.26 -7.79 11.43
CA ASN A 43 4.00 -7.46 10.22
C ASN A 43 3.18 -7.83 8.98
N ALA A 44 3.55 -7.27 7.83
CA ALA A 44 2.99 -7.64 6.54
C ALA A 44 4.08 -7.74 5.47
N HIS A 45 3.88 -8.65 4.51
CA HIS A 45 4.58 -8.66 3.24
C HIS A 45 3.56 -8.50 2.13
N MET A 46 3.84 -7.63 1.16
CA MET A 46 2.95 -7.39 0.03
C MET A 46 3.73 -7.37 -1.28
N MET A 47 3.01 -7.57 -2.37
CA MET A 47 3.53 -7.38 -3.72
C MET A 47 3.19 -5.95 -4.17
N GLY A 48 4.17 -5.21 -4.67
CA GLY A 48 4.04 -3.78 -4.92
C GLY A 48 5.05 -3.25 -5.93
N ASP A 49 4.81 -3.53 -7.20
CA ASP A 49 5.53 -3.00 -8.37
C ASP A 49 4.50 -2.56 -9.44
N ILE A 50 4.95 -1.82 -10.46
CA ILE A 50 4.08 -1.28 -11.49
C ILE A 50 3.40 -2.36 -12.35
N GLU A 51 4.03 -3.53 -12.53
CA GLU A 51 3.45 -4.65 -13.27
C GLU A 51 2.16 -5.14 -12.58
N VAL A 52 2.17 -5.19 -11.26
CA VAL A 52 1.04 -5.68 -10.45
C VAL A 52 0.02 -4.58 -10.14
N LEU A 53 0.50 -3.37 -9.85
CA LEU A 53 -0.34 -2.25 -9.43
C LEU A 53 -1.04 -1.55 -10.60
N GLY A 54 -0.35 -1.45 -11.74
CA GLY A 54 -0.72 -0.59 -12.85
C GLY A 54 -0.95 0.88 -12.43
N ASP A 55 -1.57 1.65 -13.33
CA ASP A 55 -1.85 3.06 -13.10
C ASP A 55 -2.80 3.31 -11.92
N SER A 56 -3.77 2.43 -11.72
CA SER A 56 -4.76 2.54 -10.64
C SER A 56 -4.11 2.35 -9.27
N GLY A 57 -3.25 1.34 -9.12
CA GLY A 57 -2.52 1.12 -7.88
C GLY A 57 -1.50 2.23 -7.61
N LEU A 58 -0.80 2.71 -8.64
CA LEU A 58 0.09 3.87 -8.52
C LEU A 58 -0.67 5.13 -8.04
N ASN A 59 -1.83 5.42 -8.63
CA ASN A 59 -2.66 6.54 -8.21
C ASN A 59 -3.20 6.37 -6.79
N TYR A 60 -3.54 5.14 -6.40
CA TYR A 60 -3.95 4.84 -5.03
C TYR A 60 -2.82 5.15 -4.04
N LEU A 61 -1.60 4.66 -4.31
CA LEU A 61 -0.42 4.95 -3.48
C LEU A 61 -0.16 6.46 -3.38
N LYS A 62 -0.24 7.19 -4.50
CA LYS A 62 -0.11 8.64 -4.53
C LYS A 62 -1.14 9.32 -3.62
N CYS A 63 -2.42 8.96 -3.73
CA CYS A 63 -3.50 9.51 -2.89
C CYS A 63 -3.27 9.23 -1.40
N MET A 64 -2.79 8.03 -1.05
CA MET A 64 -2.48 7.68 0.34
C MET A 64 -1.27 8.47 0.87
N ALA A 65 -0.23 8.64 0.05
CA ALA A 65 0.95 9.44 0.39
C ALA A 65 0.60 10.92 0.59
N GLU A 66 -0.25 11.51 -0.27
CA GLU A 66 -0.75 12.90 -0.13
C GLU A 66 -1.52 13.11 1.19
N LYS A 67 -2.22 12.06 1.66
CA LYS A 67 -2.91 12.04 2.95
C LYS A 67 -2.00 11.68 4.14
N ARG A 68 -0.67 11.61 3.91
CA ARG A 68 0.36 11.22 4.90
C ARG A 68 0.12 9.83 5.50
N GLY A 69 -0.47 8.93 4.71
CA GLY A 69 -0.67 7.53 5.10
C GLY A 69 0.66 6.81 5.26
N HIS A 70 0.71 5.86 6.18
CA HIS A 70 1.87 4.99 6.40
C HIS A 70 1.41 3.63 6.93
N CYS A 71 2.21 2.60 6.69
CA CYS A 71 1.98 1.29 7.27
C CYS A 71 2.14 1.36 8.80
N ARG A 72 1.16 0.83 9.54
CA ARG A 72 1.15 0.84 11.02
C ARG A 72 1.98 -0.29 11.63
N VAL A 73 2.26 -1.32 10.85
CA VAL A 73 3.14 -2.44 11.20
C VAL A 73 4.32 -2.45 10.23
N PRO A 74 5.47 -3.01 10.62
CA PRO A 74 6.56 -3.26 9.68
C PRO A 74 6.04 -3.96 8.42
N ALA A 75 6.27 -3.33 7.28
CA ALA A 75 5.83 -3.81 5.98
C ALA A 75 7.03 -3.98 5.05
N THR A 76 7.05 -5.06 4.29
CA THR A 76 8.07 -5.35 3.27
C THR A 76 7.41 -5.55 1.91
N THR A 77 8.15 -5.33 0.83
CA THR A 77 7.70 -5.59 -0.54
C THR A 77 8.66 -6.48 -1.31
N ASN A 78 8.18 -7.10 -2.39
CA ASN A 78 9.02 -7.81 -3.36
C ASN A 78 10.08 -6.87 -3.99
N ALA A 79 11.05 -7.48 -4.68
CA ALA A 79 11.95 -6.70 -5.53
C ALA A 79 11.15 -6.01 -6.65
N ARG A 80 11.58 -4.80 -7.00
CA ARG A 80 11.07 -4.04 -8.15
C ARG A 80 11.18 -4.86 -9.44
N CYS A 81 10.25 -4.64 -10.37
CA CYS A 81 10.21 -5.36 -11.66
C CYS A 81 11.19 -4.81 -12.71
N PHE A 82 11.90 -3.72 -12.39
CA PHE A 82 12.91 -3.10 -13.26
C PHE A 82 14.30 -3.07 -12.61
N ASP A 83 15.32 -3.39 -13.39
CA ASP A 83 16.66 -2.88 -13.15
C ASP A 83 16.86 -1.59 -13.95
N PHE A 84 16.84 -0.44 -13.27
CA PHE A 84 16.84 0.86 -13.94
C PHE A 84 18.06 1.11 -14.81
N ASP A 85 19.19 0.47 -14.53
CA ASP A 85 20.43 0.62 -15.31
C ASP A 85 20.38 -0.18 -16.62
N TYR A 86 19.47 -1.16 -16.74
CA TYR A 86 19.36 -2.06 -17.88
C TYR A 86 18.09 -1.87 -18.72
N VAL A 87 17.22 -0.90 -18.38
CA VAL A 87 15.96 -0.62 -19.11
C VAL A 87 16.19 -0.51 -20.61
N ASP A 88 17.17 0.28 -21.03
CA ASP A 88 17.48 0.52 -22.44
C ASP A 88 18.11 -0.71 -23.11
N TYR A 89 18.96 -1.42 -22.38
CA TYR A 89 19.64 -2.62 -22.88
C TYR A 89 18.65 -3.77 -23.11
N LEU A 90 17.69 -3.94 -22.21
CA LEU A 90 16.66 -4.97 -22.27
C LEU A 90 15.47 -4.57 -23.16
N GLY A 91 15.41 -3.31 -23.63
CA GLY A 91 14.32 -2.81 -24.46
C GLY A 91 12.99 -2.71 -23.72
N GLN A 92 13.03 -2.45 -22.41
CA GLN A 92 11.83 -2.33 -21.59
C GLN A 92 11.15 -0.97 -21.79
N ASP A 93 9.84 -0.90 -21.47
CA ASP A 93 9.09 0.35 -21.62
C ASP A 93 9.60 1.42 -20.64
N ARG A 94 10.04 2.56 -21.20
CA ARG A 94 10.58 3.66 -20.40
C ARG A 94 9.51 4.37 -19.57
N GLY A 95 8.26 4.37 -20.00
CA GLY A 95 7.14 4.95 -19.26
C GLY A 95 6.84 4.15 -18.00
N GLU A 96 6.74 2.83 -18.12
CA GLU A 96 6.56 1.91 -16.99
C GLU A 96 7.76 1.96 -16.04
N ALA A 97 8.99 2.03 -16.55
CA ALA A 97 10.17 2.21 -15.70
C ALA A 97 10.12 3.51 -14.86
N GLN A 98 9.55 4.60 -15.40
CA GLN A 98 9.36 5.84 -14.66
C GLN A 98 8.20 5.76 -13.66
N GLN A 99 7.15 5.01 -13.97
CA GLN A 99 6.08 4.72 -13.02
C GLN A 99 6.59 3.86 -11.86
N GLU A 100 7.44 2.87 -12.11
CA GLU A 100 8.06 2.02 -11.08
C GLU A 100 8.88 2.84 -10.07
N LYS A 101 9.64 3.84 -10.55
CA LYS A 101 10.36 4.78 -9.67
C LYS A 101 9.40 5.51 -8.72
N LYS A 102 8.22 5.90 -9.20
CA LYS A 102 7.20 6.55 -8.36
C LYS A 102 6.57 5.58 -7.38
N VAL A 103 6.28 4.33 -7.79
CA VAL A 103 5.80 3.27 -6.89
C VAL A 103 6.80 3.09 -5.74
N THR A 104 8.08 2.87 -6.07
CA THR A 104 9.15 2.67 -5.06
C THR A 104 9.25 3.86 -4.11
N GLN A 105 9.14 5.10 -4.63
CA GLN A 105 9.15 6.30 -3.79
C GLN A 105 7.96 6.35 -2.83
N PHE A 106 6.73 6.13 -3.32
CA PHE A 106 5.54 6.17 -2.46
C PHE A 106 5.55 5.06 -1.40
N LEU A 107 6.02 3.86 -1.76
CA LEU A 107 6.20 2.78 -0.80
C LEU A 107 7.15 3.18 0.34
N ARG A 108 8.29 3.80 0.00
CA ARG A 108 9.24 4.32 1.00
C ARG A 108 8.63 5.44 1.86
N ASP A 109 7.92 6.39 1.26
CA ASP A 109 7.24 7.47 1.99
C ASP A 109 6.20 6.94 2.98
N MET A 110 5.63 5.77 2.69
CA MET A 110 4.68 5.05 3.55
C MET A 110 5.35 4.11 4.57
N ASN A 111 6.67 4.16 4.74
CA ASN A 111 7.49 3.30 5.60
C ASN A 111 7.46 1.80 5.23
N VAL A 112 7.29 1.48 3.95
CA VAL A 112 7.47 0.11 3.44
C VAL A 112 8.95 -0.11 3.16
N MET A 113 9.50 -1.18 3.70
CA MET A 113 10.88 -1.60 3.43
C MET A 113 10.97 -2.20 2.02
N THR A 114 11.70 -1.51 1.15
CA THR A 114 12.00 -1.95 -0.21
C THR A 114 13.29 -2.78 -0.22
N THR A 115 13.38 -3.74 -1.15
CA THR A 115 14.49 -4.71 -1.23
C THR A 115 15.37 -4.40 -2.44
N ASP A 116 15.82 -3.14 -2.58
CA ASP A 116 16.53 -2.61 -3.75
C ASP A 116 17.89 -1.97 -3.44
#